data_AF-A0A9W6WNH4-F1
#
_entry.id   AF-A0A9W6WNH4-F1
#
_cell.length_a   1.000
_cell.length_b   1.000
_cell.length_c   1.000
_cell.angle_alpha   90.00
_cell.angle_beta   90.00
_cell.angle_gamma   90.00
#
_symmetry.space_group_name_H-M   'P 1'
#
loop_
_entity.id
_entity.type
_entity.pdbx_description
1 polymer ?
#
loop_
_entity_poly.entity_id
_entity_poly.type
_entity_poly.pdbx_seq_one_letter_code
_entity_poly.pdbx_strand_id
1 'polypeptide(L)'
;MAVTFQHIIATGVAPDRLLGVNSAEGEAATGIRVGDLKYVDTPMSLGGAKGNRFSIVVRGLSSEMENSIETIRSTLETTLTNITRQGFVNYFGFQRVGLPTNSVRPHHIGEKIIAGKWEDALRLILAIQEGDSEDVAKAKQLYLESRDVIAALKLMPLSFPVVRQVLQGLKRYGSDAFEQAVLSVPFSRRAMYMHAYQSYLFNRMASFRLRQYGPKVVKGDLIQSDAITDKSIAVKAVTAEEADKLNETREDALSLVLLPLPGTSVMFPANATKEACAEVRRSYRPLKKRNLKSILTKIVFVDAGTRRHEMCFA
;
A
#
# COMPACT_ATOMS: atom_id res chain seq x y z
N MET A 1 -5.70 1.02 16.38
CA MET A 1 -5.28 0.45 17.68
C MET A 1 -5.83 -0.96 17.75
N ALA A 2 -5.01 -1.97 18.03
CA ALA A 2 -5.40 -3.37 18.05
C ALA A 2 -4.47 -4.17 18.97
N VAL A 3 -4.91 -5.35 19.41
CA VAL A 3 -4.04 -6.36 20.04
C VAL A 3 -3.57 -7.30 18.94
N THR A 4 -2.26 -7.47 18.79
CA THR A 4 -1.66 -8.28 17.72
C THR A 4 -0.71 -9.31 18.29
N PHE A 5 -0.74 -10.52 17.71
CA PHE A 5 0.20 -11.59 18.01
C PHE A 5 1.02 -11.85 16.75
N GLN A 6 2.34 -11.87 16.87
CA GLN A 6 3.24 -12.10 15.76
C GLN A 6 4.49 -12.86 16.22
N HIS A 7 5.03 -13.69 15.34
CA HIS A 7 6.33 -14.33 15.57
C HIS A 7 7.45 -13.37 15.19
N ILE A 8 8.50 -13.34 16.00
CA ILE A 8 9.71 -12.52 15.78
C ILE A 8 10.92 -13.42 16.00
N ILE A 9 11.98 -13.18 15.23
CA ILE A 9 13.28 -13.82 15.44
C ILE A 9 14.26 -12.77 15.92
N ALA A 10 14.91 -13.04 17.06
CA ALA A 10 15.99 -12.24 17.61
C ALA A 10 17.29 -13.05 17.60
N THR A 11 18.39 -12.42 17.17
CA THR A 11 19.70 -13.07 17.06
C THR A 11 20.63 -12.57 18.17
N GLY A 12 21.35 -13.49 18.82
CA GLY A 12 22.34 -13.13 19.84
C GLY A 12 21.75 -12.63 21.17
N VAL A 13 20.52 -13.03 21.50
CA VAL A 13 19.84 -12.62 22.74
C VAL A 13 19.44 -13.86 23.53
N ALA A 14 19.82 -13.90 24.82
CA ALA A 14 19.42 -14.97 25.72
C ALA A 14 17.91 -14.93 26.02
N PRO A 15 17.23 -16.09 26.15
CA PRO A 15 15.79 -16.17 26.43
C PRO A 15 15.33 -15.34 27.63
N ASP A 16 16.07 -15.38 28.74
CA ASP A 16 15.71 -14.66 29.97
C ASP A 16 15.67 -13.14 29.77
N ARG A 17 16.53 -12.61 28.90
CA ARG A 17 16.54 -11.18 28.57
C ARG A 17 15.29 -10.77 27.79
N LEU A 18 14.75 -11.66 26.96
CA LEU A 18 13.49 -11.41 26.26
C LEU A 18 12.29 -11.53 27.20
N LEU A 19 12.31 -12.52 28.10
CA LEU A 19 11.25 -12.74 29.08
C LEU A 19 11.18 -11.61 30.12
N GLY A 20 12.29 -10.93 30.41
CA GLY A 20 12.32 -9.78 31.32
C GLY A 20 11.38 -8.63 30.92
N VAL A 21 10.98 -8.53 29.65
CA VAL A 21 9.97 -7.55 29.20
C VAL A 21 8.62 -7.77 29.88
N ASN A 22 8.30 -9.00 30.27
CA ASN A 22 7.04 -9.33 30.94
C ASN A 22 6.97 -8.86 32.39
N SER A 23 8.12 -8.53 33.00
CA SER A 23 8.23 -8.13 34.41
C SER A 23 8.01 -6.63 34.63
N ALA A 24 7.83 -5.84 33.56
CA ALA A 24 7.55 -4.41 33.67
C ALA A 24 6.09 -4.17 34.09
N GLU A 25 5.89 -3.55 35.25
CA GLU A 25 4.58 -3.23 35.83
C GLU A 25 4.37 -1.71 36.00
N GLY A 26 3.11 -1.31 36.24
CA GLY A 26 2.75 0.10 36.47
C GLY A 26 3.05 1.00 35.27
N GLU A 27 3.62 2.18 35.53
CA GLU A 27 3.97 3.19 34.51
C GLU A 27 5.04 2.72 33.51
N ALA A 28 5.79 1.65 33.84
CA ALA A 28 6.81 1.06 32.97
C ALA A 28 6.25 -0.01 32.00
N ALA A 29 4.97 -0.38 32.12
CA ALA A 29 4.36 -1.40 31.28
C ALA A 29 4.30 -0.94 29.82
N THR A 30 4.98 -1.66 28.93
CA THR A 30 5.12 -1.30 27.51
C THR A 30 3.94 -1.73 26.64
N GLY A 31 2.97 -2.45 27.22
CA GLY A 31 1.89 -3.11 26.47
C GLY A 31 2.36 -4.27 25.59
N ILE A 32 3.63 -4.67 25.71
CA ILE A 32 4.26 -5.77 24.96
C ILE A 32 4.47 -6.95 25.91
N ARG A 33 4.19 -8.17 25.43
CA ARG A 33 4.55 -9.41 26.11
C ARG A 33 5.24 -10.37 25.16
N VAL A 34 6.16 -11.17 25.68
CA VAL A 34 6.94 -12.17 24.95
C VAL A 34 6.68 -13.55 25.56
N GLY A 35 6.48 -14.56 24.74
CA GLY A 35 6.22 -15.94 25.15
C GLY A 35 6.56 -16.93 24.04
N ASP A 36 6.39 -18.22 24.32
CA ASP A 36 6.57 -19.31 23.36
C ASP A 36 7.95 -19.30 22.66
N LEU A 37 9.00 -19.04 23.43
CA LEU A 37 10.36 -18.95 22.90
C LEU A 37 10.84 -20.31 22.39
N LYS A 38 11.42 -20.31 21.19
CA LYS A 38 12.07 -21.47 20.59
C LYS A 38 13.32 -21.05 19.82
N TYR A 39 14.40 -21.81 19.96
CA TYR A 39 15.56 -21.65 19.09
C TYR A 39 15.25 -22.16 17.68
N VAL A 40 15.67 -21.39 16.67
CA VAL A 40 15.41 -21.65 15.26
C VAL A 40 16.66 -21.38 14.45
N ASP A 41 16.91 -22.23 13.45
CA ASP A 41 18.13 -22.17 12.63
C ASP A 41 17.99 -21.24 11.42
N THR A 42 16.75 -20.83 11.09
CA THR A 42 16.46 -20.02 9.90
C THR A 42 15.90 -18.65 10.31
N PRO A 43 16.41 -17.56 9.70
CA PRO A 43 15.87 -16.23 9.94
C PRO A 43 14.50 -16.07 9.29
N MET A 44 13.69 -15.15 9.83
CA MET A 44 12.37 -14.84 9.29
C MET A 44 12.53 -13.83 8.17
N SER A 45 11.90 -14.11 7.03
CA SER A 45 11.85 -13.19 5.90
C SER A 45 10.51 -12.48 5.84
N LEU A 46 10.54 -11.24 5.35
CA LEU A 46 9.33 -10.49 5.04
C LEU A 46 8.52 -11.25 3.98
N GLY A 47 7.23 -11.48 4.25
CA GLY A 47 6.36 -12.25 3.35
C GLY A 47 6.26 -13.75 3.66
N GLY A 48 6.93 -14.25 4.71
CA GLY A 48 6.82 -15.66 5.11
C GLY A 48 5.48 -16.06 5.74
N ALA A 49 4.64 -15.10 6.13
CA ALA A 49 3.32 -15.38 6.69
C ALA A 49 2.30 -15.68 5.59
N LYS A 50 1.52 -16.76 5.74
CA LYS A 50 0.43 -17.10 4.81
C LYS A 50 -0.77 -16.16 4.92
N GLY A 51 -0.97 -15.54 6.08
CA GLY A 51 -2.11 -14.68 6.36
C GLY A 51 -2.19 -14.29 7.84
N ASN A 52 -3.28 -13.63 8.22
CA ASN A 52 -3.56 -13.23 9.60
C ASN A 52 -4.98 -13.67 9.96
N ARG A 53 -5.17 -14.15 11.20
CA ARG A 53 -6.49 -14.42 11.75
C ARG A 53 -6.98 -13.19 12.52
N PHE A 54 -8.17 -12.71 12.18
CA PHE A 54 -8.77 -11.55 12.82
C PHE A 54 -9.97 -11.96 13.68
N SER A 55 -10.05 -11.40 14.89
CA SER A 55 -11.27 -11.38 15.70
C SER A 55 -11.71 -9.93 15.84
N ILE A 56 -12.83 -9.57 15.22
CA ILE A 56 -13.31 -8.18 15.14
C ILE A 56 -14.65 -8.08 15.87
N VAL A 57 -14.76 -7.09 16.76
CA VAL A 57 -16.04 -6.75 17.43
C VAL A 57 -16.53 -5.44 16.86
N VAL A 58 -17.65 -5.49 16.12
CA VAL A 58 -18.32 -4.29 15.62
C VAL A 58 -19.34 -3.83 16.67
N ARG A 59 -19.31 -2.55 17.05
CA ARG A 59 -20.17 -1.94 18.08
C ARG A 59 -20.96 -0.79 17.49
N GLY A 60 -22.07 -0.41 18.13
CA GLY A 60 -22.88 0.73 17.72
C GLY A 60 -23.65 0.51 16.41
N LEU A 61 -24.07 -0.73 16.15
CA LEU A 61 -24.83 -1.08 14.95
C LEU A 61 -26.19 -0.36 14.98
N SER A 62 -26.45 0.42 13.94
CA SER A 62 -27.71 1.10 13.68
C SER A 62 -27.97 1.11 12.17
N SER A 63 -29.23 1.24 11.77
CA SER A 63 -29.63 1.34 10.37
C SER A 63 -30.50 2.59 10.21
N GLU A 64 -30.20 3.40 9.19
CA GLU A 64 -30.98 4.60 8.88
C GLU A 64 -32.41 4.27 8.42
N MET A 65 -32.62 3.05 7.89
CA MET A 65 -33.88 2.63 7.28
C MET A 65 -34.78 1.85 8.24
N GLU A 66 -34.25 1.10 9.21
CA GLU A 66 -35.06 0.23 10.09
C GLU A 66 -34.32 -0.16 11.39
N ASN A 67 -34.91 0.14 12.55
CA ASN A 67 -34.28 -0.02 13.88
C ASN A 67 -34.57 -1.36 14.59
N SER A 68 -35.18 -2.35 13.92
CA SER A 68 -35.37 -3.65 14.55
C SER A 68 -34.04 -4.40 14.63
N ILE A 69 -33.68 -4.85 15.84
CA ILE A 69 -32.50 -5.70 16.08
C ILE A 69 -32.51 -6.93 15.16
N GLU A 70 -33.69 -7.48 14.88
CA GLU A 70 -33.83 -8.68 14.06
C GLU A 70 -33.51 -8.41 12.58
N THR A 71 -33.92 -7.26 12.04
CA THR A 71 -33.56 -6.86 10.66
C THR A 71 -32.06 -6.67 10.53
N ILE A 72 -31.42 -5.99 11.50
CA ILE A 72 -29.97 -5.76 11.51
C ILE A 72 -29.25 -7.11 11.56
N ARG A 73 -29.69 -8.04 12.41
CA ARG A 73 -29.12 -9.38 12.53
C ARG A 73 -29.24 -10.17 11.22
N SER A 74 -30.42 -10.23 10.63
CA SER A 74 -30.67 -10.93 9.35
C SER A 74 -29.84 -10.35 8.20
N THR A 75 -29.72 -9.02 8.12
CA THR A 75 -28.91 -8.33 7.11
C THR A 75 -27.43 -8.67 7.27
N LEU A 76 -26.93 -8.70 8.51
CA LEU A 76 -25.55 -9.07 8.80
C LEU A 76 -25.27 -10.54 8.49
N GLU A 77 -26.15 -11.46 8.88
CA GLU A 77 -26.03 -12.88 8.56
C GLU A 77 -25.99 -13.10 7.03
N THR A 78 -26.86 -12.43 6.29
CA THR A 78 -26.87 -12.48 4.82
C THR A 78 -25.58 -11.91 4.23
N THR A 79 -25.12 -10.77 4.72
CA THR A 79 -23.89 -10.11 4.25
C THR A 79 -22.66 -10.96 4.52
N LEU A 80 -22.53 -11.53 5.73
CA LEU A 80 -21.42 -12.40 6.12
C LEU A 80 -21.44 -13.71 5.33
N THR A 81 -22.61 -14.28 5.09
CA THR A 81 -22.77 -15.45 4.20
C THR A 81 -22.28 -15.14 2.79
N ASN A 82 -22.65 -13.97 2.24
CA ASN A 82 -22.19 -13.53 0.92
C ASN A 82 -20.68 -13.32 0.88
N ILE A 83 -20.09 -12.68 1.90
CA ILE A 83 -18.62 -12.51 2.01
C ILE A 83 -17.92 -13.87 2.10
N THR A 84 -18.51 -14.83 2.80
CA THR A 84 -17.93 -16.18 2.96
C THR A 84 -17.95 -16.94 1.63
N ARG A 85 -19.04 -16.83 0.86
CA ARG A 85 -19.20 -17.53 -0.43
C ARG A 85 -18.45 -16.85 -1.58
N GLN A 86 -18.56 -15.53 -1.69
CA GLN A 86 -18.07 -14.76 -2.84
C GLN A 86 -16.79 -14.00 -2.56
N GLY A 87 -16.37 -13.89 -1.29
CA GLY A 87 -15.24 -13.09 -0.87
C GLY A 87 -15.54 -11.59 -0.83
N PHE A 88 -14.48 -10.80 -0.82
CA PHE A 88 -14.52 -9.34 -0.91
C PHE A 88 -13.39 -8.82 -1.78
N VAL A 89 -13.57 -7.60 -2.31
CA VAL A 89 -12.58 -6.98 -3.19
C VAL A 89 -11.31 -6.64 -2.41
N ASN A 90 -10.16 -7.04 -2.95
CA ASN A 90 -8.86 -6.97 -2.29
C ASN A 90 -8.22 -5.56 -2.36
N TYR A 91 -8.97 -4.53 -1.98
CA TYR A 91 -8.51 -3.15 -2.02
C TYR A 91 -7.32 -2.89 -1.09
N PHE A 92 -6.46 -1.96 -1.49
CA PHE A 92 -5.55 -1.29 -0.56
C PHE A 92 -6.32 -0.28 0.28
N GLY A 93 -6.36 -0.49 1.60
CA GLY A 93 -7.03 0.42 2.54
C GLY A 93 -6.31 1.76 2.72
N PHE A 94 -6.97 2.67 3.45
CA PHE A 94 -6.49 4.04 3.67
C PHE A 94 -5.14 4.13 4.39
N GLN A 95 -4.72 3.11 5.13
CA GLN A 95 -3.37 3.06 5.70
C GLN A 95 -2.27 3.10 4.61
N ARG A 96 -2.57 2.63 3.39
CA ARG A 96 -1.63 2.62 2.26
C ARG A 96 -1.80 3.82 1.35
N VAL A 97 -3.05 4.16 0.99
CA VAL A 97 -3.37 5.23 0.03
C VAL A 97 -3.70 6.57 0.69
N GLY A 98 -3.69 6.66 2.02
CA GLY A 98 -4.09 7.85 2.77
C GLY A 98 -5.61 7.97 2.93
N LEU A 99 -6.04 8.64 3.99
CA LEU A 99 -7.45 8.94 4.25
C LEU A 99 -7.99 9.95 3.21
N PRO A 100 -9.24 9.81 2.75
CA PRO A 100 -9.84 10.75 1.80
C PRO A 100 -9.97 12.18 2.34
N THR A 101 -10.05 12.34 3.66
CA THR A 101 -10.11 13.64 4.34
C THR A 101 -8.80 14.42 4.25
N ASN A 102 -7.67 13.75 3.98
CA ASN A 102 -6.38 14.43 3.86
C ASN A 102 -6.24 15.08 2.49
N SER A 103 -5.90 16.38 2.47
CA SER A 103 -5.65 17.13 1.23
C SER A 103 -4.47 16.57 0.44
N VAL A 104 -3.39 16.16 1.12
CA VAL A 104 -2.24 15.49 0.50
C VAL A 104 -2.16 14.05 1.00
N ARG A 105 -2.17 13.13 0.03
CA ARG A 105 -2.09 11.69 0.28
C ARG A 105 -0.81 11.12 -0.33
N PRO A 106 -0.27 10.01 0.21
CA PRO A 106 1.00 9.45 -0.24
C PRO A 106 1.05 9.16 -1.75
N HIS A 107 -0.07 8.75 -2.36
CA HIS A 107 -0.11 8.50 -3.81
C HIS A 107 -0.07 9.77 -4.67
N HIS A 108 -0.51 10.93 -4.16
CA HIS A 108 -0.35 12.21 -4.86
C HIS A 108 1.14 12.53 -5.03
N ILE A 109 1.94 12.31 -3.97
CA ILE A 109 3.40 12.48 -4.02
C ILE A 109 4.02 11.44 -4.97
N GLY A 110 3.58 10.18 -4.87
CA GLY A 110 4.05 9.08 -5.71
C GLY A 110 3.85 9.33 -7.20
N GLU A 111 2.68 9.86 -7.57
CA GLU A 111 2.35 10.27 -8.94
C GLU A 111 3.38 11.27 -9.48
N LYS A 112 3.71 12.33 -8.72
CA LYS A 112 4.65 13.37 -9.15
C LYS A 112 6.09 12.85 -9.23
N ILE A 113 6.50 12.00 -8.30
CA ILE A 113 7.81 11.33 -8.34
C ILE A 113 7.95 10.49 -9.61
N ILE A 114 6.96 9.66 -9.92
CA ILE A 114 6.98 8.79 -11.12
C ILE A 114 6.96 9.61 -12.41
N ALA A 115 6.20 10.71 -12.42
CA ALA A 115 6.14 11.62 -13.57
C ALA A 115 7.39 12.51 -13.74
N GLY A 116 8.36 12.46 -12.80
CA GLY A 116 9.53 13.35 -12.82
C GLY A 116 9.20 14.82 -12.54
N LYS A 117 8.03 15.10 -11.96
CA LYS A 117 7.59 16.45 -11.58
C LYS A 117 8.10 16.77 -10.17
N TRP A 118 9.40 16.99 -10.06
CA TRP A 118 10.09 17.08 -8.77
C TRP A 118 9.67 18.26 -7.92
N GLU A 119 9.42 19.43 -8.54
CA GLU A 119 8.91 20.60 -7.82
C GLU A 119 7.54 20.31 -7.21
N ASP A 120 6.61 19.73 -7.98
CA ASP A 120 5.29 19.37 -7.49
C ASP A 120 5.38 18.33 -6.37
N ALA A 121 6.26 17.33 -6.49
CA ALA A 121 6.49 16.34 -5.44
C ALA A 121 6.99 17.00 -4.14
N LEU A 122 7.94 17.92 -4.25
CA LEU A 122 8.48 18.68 -3.12
C LEU A 122 7.40 19.56 -2.47
N ARG A 123 6.59 20.25 -3.27
CA ARG A 123 5.48 21.08 -2.79
C ARG A 123 4.45 20.24 -2.02
N LEU A 124 4.13 19.04 -2.50
CA LEU A 124 3.24 18.12 -1.79
C LEU A 124 3.85 17.60 -0.48
N ILE A 125 5.16 17.30 -0.45
CA ILE A 125 5.86 16.90 0.79
C ILE A 125 5.83 18.02 1.84
N LEU A 126 5.94 19.27 1.40
CA LEU A 126 5.98 20.47 2.25
C LEU A 126 4.59 21.08 2.50
N ALA A 127 3.52 20.49 1.98
CA ALA A 127 2.17 20.97 2.20
C ALA A 127 1.79 20.89 3.69
N ILE A 128 1.16 21.95 4.18
CA ILE A 128 0.58 21.99 5.53
C ILE A 128 -0.62 21.05 5.56
N GLN A 129 -0.71 20.21 6.59
CA GLN A 129 -1.78 19.23 6.80
C GLN A 129 -2.51 19.53 8.10
N GLU A 130 -3.80 19.18 8.19
CA GLU A 130 -4.62 19.44 9.39
C GLU A 130 -4.06 18.81 10.67
N GLY A 131 -3.33 17.69 10.53
CA GLY A 131 -2.68 17.01 11.66
C GLY A 131 -1.27 17.49 11.99
N ASP A 132 -0.75 18.52 11.31
CA ASP A 132 0.55 19.10 11.66
C ASP A 132 0.47 19.82 13.01
N SER A 133 1.50 19.66 13.85
CA SER A 133 1.63 20.51 15.03
C SER A 133 1.92 21.96 14.62
N GLU A 134 1.66 22.90 15.53
CA GLU A 134 1.86 24.33 15.27
C GLU A 134 3.27 24.65 14.74
N ASP A 135 4.31 24.06 15.34
CA ASP A 135 5.71 24.24 14.91
C ASP A 135 5.97 23.71 13.49
N VAL A 136 5.37 22.57 13.15
CA VAL A 136 5.51 21.95 11.81
C VAL A 136 4.81 22.80 10.77
N ALA A 137 3.59 23.25 11.06
CA ALA A 137 2.80 24.11 10.19
C ALA A 137 3.53 25.44 9.94
N LYS A 138 4.02 26.11 10.99
CA LYS A 138 4.82 27.35 10.89
C LYS A 138 6.08 27.17 10.05
N ALA A 139 6.82 26.07 10.28
CA ALA A 139 8.05 25.82 9.54
C ALA A 139 7.80 25.55 8.04
N LYS A 140 6.74 24.81 7.71
CA LYS A 140 6.30 24.60 6.32
C LYS A 140 5.83 25.92 5.68
N GLN A 141 4.99 26.67 6.38
CA GLN A 141 4.49 27.97 5.93
C GLN A 141 5.62 28.94 5.62
N LEU A 142 6.59 29.05 6.52
CA LEU A 142 7.75 29.92 6.35
C LEU A 142 8.51 29.59 5.07
N TYR A 143 8.74 28.31 4.77
CA TYR A 143 9.37 27.93 3.50
C TYR A 143 8.49 28.25 2.30
N LEU A 144 7.18 27.98 2.37
CA LEU A 144 6.25 28.19 1.24
C LEU A 144 6.14 29.68 0.87
N GLU A 145 6.19 30.60 1.85
CA GLU A 145 6.08 32.04 1.63
C GLU A 145 7.42 32.69 1.25
N SER A 146 8.49 32.39 1.99
CA SER A 146 9.77 33.12 1.88
C SER A 146 10.84 32.39 1.07
N ARG A 147 10.66 31.07 0.82
CA ARG A 147 11.70 30.16 0.33
C ARG A 147 12.97 30.11 1.19
N ASP A 148 12.95 30.64 2.42
CA ASP A 148 14.06 30.56 3.36
C ASP A 148 14.17 29.14 3.95
N VAL A 149 15.04 28.35 3.31
CA VAL A 149 15.34 26.98 3.73
C VAL A 149 16.00 26.93 5.11
N ILE A 150 16.83 27.91 5.46
CA ILE A 150 17.59 27.90 6.72
C ILE A 150 16.65 28.16 7.89
N ALA A 151 15.80 29.17 7.77
CA ALA A 151 14.84 29.51 8.80
C ALA A 151 13.80 28.38 8.98
N ALA A 152 13.30 27.79 7.89
CA ALA A 152 12.40 26.65 7.95
C ALA A 152 13.04 25.42 8.64
N LEU A 153 14.32 25.13 8.36
CA LEU A 153 15.05 24.03 9.02
C LEU A 153 15.27 24.24 10.51
N LYS A 154 15.38 25.50 10.96
CA LYS A 154 15.54 25.83 12.38
C LYS A 154 14.25 25.54 13.16
N LEU A 155 13.09 25.77 12.56
CA LEU A 155 11.79 25.52 13.17
C LEU A 155 11.32 24.07 13.03
N MET A 156 11.69 23.37 11.96
CA MET A 156 11.20 22.02 11.68
C MET A 156 11.66 20.99 12.74
N PRO A 157 10.75 20.28 13.44
CA PRO A 157 11.15 19.30 14.45
C PRO A 157 11.91 18.09 13.90
N LEU A 158 12.80 17.50 14.71
CA LEU A 158 13.60 16.32 14.32
C LEU A 158 12.75 15.08 14.02
N SER A 159 11.54 15.01 14.59
CA SER A 159 10.55 13.94 14.36
C SER A 159 9.97 13.92 12.94
N PHE A 160 10.28 14.93 12.09
CA PHE A 160 9.83 15.02 10.69
C PHE A 160 10.99 14.84 9.69
N PRO A 161 11.59 13.64 9.62
CA PRO A 161 12.83 13.42 8.89
C PRO A 161 12.70 13.62 7.38
N VAL A 162 11.54 13.33 6.79
CA VAL A 162 11.34 13.49 5.33
C VAL A 162 11.39 14.96 4.94
N VAL A 163 10.63 15.80 5.64
CA VAL A 163 10.56 17.24 5.39
C VAL A 163 11.93 17.88 5.61
N ARG A 164 12.59 17.55 6.73
CA ARG A 164 13.94 18.04 7.02
C ARG A 164 14.95 17.67 5.94
N GLN A 165 14.91 16.45 5.42
CA GLN A 165 15.86 16.00 4.39
C GLN A 165 15.66 16.70 3.06
N VAL A 166 14.41 16.97 2.68
CA VAL A 166 14.12 17.76 1.48
C VAL A 166 14.66 19.18 1.63
N LEU A 167 14.39 19.84 2.75
CA LEU A 167 14.95 21.16 3.04
C LEU A 167 16.49 21.16 3.09
N GLN A 168 17.11 20.16 3.73
CA GLN A 168 18.57 19.98 3.72
C GLN A 168 19.13 19.78 2.32
N GLY A 169 18.40 19.07 1.46
CA GLY A 169 18.74 18.90 0.06
C GLY A 169 18.74 20.22 -0.70
N LEU A 170 17.69 21.04 -0.54
CA LEU A 170 17.66 22.39 -1.09
C LEU A 170 18.82 23.25 -0.58
N LYS A 171 19.12 23.19 0.72
CA LYS A 171 20.26 23.92 1.31
C LYS A 171 21.59 23.50 0.66
N ARG A 172 21.77 22.20 0.40
CA ARG A 172 23.02 21.64 -0.12
C ARG A 172 23.21 21.87 -1.61
N TYR A 173 22.14 21.76 -2.39
CA TYR A 173 22.21 21.71 -3.85
C TYR A 173 21.67 22.97 -4.56
N GLY A 174 21.01 23.86 -3.83
CA GLY A 174 20.42 25.10 -4.35
C GLY A 174 18.89 25.13 -4.25
N SER A 175 18.31 26.33 -4.28
CA SER A 175 16.88 26.59 -4.12
C SER A 175 15.99 25.92 -5.17
N ASP A 176 16.52 25.72 -6.38
CA ASP A 176 15.80 25.14 -7.52
C ASP A 176 16.20 23.69 -7.81
N ALA A 177 17.06 23.10 -6.97
CA ALA A 177 17.52 21.72 -7.11
C ALA A 177 16.50 20.71 -6.57
N PHE A 178 15.24 20.80 -7.04
CA PHE A 178 14.11 20.03 -6.52
C PHE A 178 14.31 18.52 -6.67
N GLU A 179 14.89 18.07 -7.78
CA GLU A 179 15.20 16.65 -8.00
C GLU A 179 16.18 16.15 -6.92
N GLN A 180 17.31 16.83 -6.77
CA GLN A 180 18.35 16.46 -5.80
C GLN A 180 17.82 16.54 -4.36
N ALA A 181 16.94 17.51 -4.08
CA ALA A 181 16.30 17.67 -2.79
C ALA A 181 15.33 16.53 -2.46
N VAL A 182 14.49 16.10 -3.40
CA VAL A 182 13.63 14.93 -3.18
C VAL A 182 14.47 13.66 -3.11
N LEU A 183 15.49 13.51 -3.97
CA LEU A 183 16.36 12.33 -4.02
C LEU A 183 17.25 12.18 -2.76
N SER A 184 17.43 13.23 -1.97
CA SER A 184 18.14 13.16 -0.67
C SER A 184 17.42 12.25 0.33
N VAL A 185 16.09 12.12 0.20
CA VAL A 185 15.29 11.21 1.03
C VAL A 185 15.65 9.76 0.70
N PRO A 186 15.87 8.89 1.72
CA PRO A 186 16.15 7.47 1.53
C PRO A 186 15.20 6.83 0.56
N PHE A 187 15.76 5.98 -0.29
CA PHE A 187 15.02 5.29 -1.33
C PHE A 187 13.81 4.54 -0.77
N SER A 188 13.94 3.87 0.38
CA SER A 188 12.84 3.13 1.02
C SER A 188 11.63 4.01 1.32
N ARG A 189 11.85 5.25 1.80
CA ARG A 189 10.79 6.22 2.08
C ARG A 189 10.13 6.73 0.79
N ARG A 190 10.93 7.01 -0.24
CA ARG A 190 10.40 7.41 -1.55
C ARG A 190 9.60 6.30 -2.22
N ALA A 191 10.05 5.06 -2.08
CA ALA A 191 9.36 3.89 -2.60
C ALA A 191 7.96 3.75 -2.01
N MET A 192 7.75 4.09 -0.73
CA MET A 192 6.41 4.09 -0.13
C MET A 192 5.42 4.97 -0.89
N TYR A 193 5.82 6.17 -1.34
CA TYR A 193 4.95 7.04 -2.15
C TYR A 193 4.63 6.43 -3.51
N MET A 194 5.65 5.91 -4.20
CA MET A 194 5.48 5.25 -5.49
C MET A 194 4.54 4.04 -5.39
N HIS A 195 4.73 3.21 -4.35
CA HIS A 195 3.86 2.08 -4.09
C HIS A 195 2.43 2.50 -3.69
N ALA A 196 2.26 3.59 -2.96
CA ALA A 196 0.93 4.13 -2.68
C ALA A 196 0.20 4.51 -3.98
N TYR A 197 0.92 5.08 -4.96
CA TYR A 197 0.33 5.36 -6.28
C TYR A 197 -0.03 4.09 -7.05
N GLN A 198 0.82 3.05 -7.02
CA GLN A 198 0.47 1.73 -7.57
C GLN A 198 -0.79 1.15 -6.91
N SER A 199 -0.88 1.23 -5.58
CA SER A 199 -2.06 0.80 -4.81
C SER A 199 -3.32 1.58 -5.19
N TYR A 200 -3.22 2.89 -5.38
CA TYR A 200 -4.34 3.72 -5.84
C TYR A 200 -4.84 3.30 -7.22
N LEU A 201 -3.92 3.06 -8.17
CA LEU A 201 -4.26 2.63 -9.52
C LEU A 201 -4.87 1.22 -9.55
N PHE A 202 -4.36 0.31 -8.72
CA PHE A 202 -4.96 -1.00 -8.52
C PHE A 202 -6.41 -0.88 -8.05
N ASN A 203 -6.68 -0.06 -7.02
CA ASN A 203 -8.03 0.15 -6.54
C ASN A 203 -8.95 0.70 -7.66
N ARG A 204 -8.47 1.66 -8.46
CA ARG A 204 -9.24 2.16 -9.61
C ARG A 204 -9.54 1.07 -10.65
N MET A 205 -8.57 0.23 -10.98
CA MET A 205 -8.78 -0.89 -11.90
C MET A 205 -9.80 -1.89 -11.37
N ALA A 206 -9.66 -2.33 -10.11
CA ALA A 206 -10.60 -3.27 -9.49
C ALA A 206 -12.03 -2.70 -9.46
N SER A 207 -12.20 -1.44 -9.05
CA SER A 207 -13.51 -0.79 -9.08
C SER A 207 -14.08 -0.65 -10.49
N PHE A 208 -13.25 -0.34 -11.49
CA PHE A 208 -13.69 -0.27 -12.88
C PHE A 208 -14.11 -1.64 -13.41
N ARG A 209 -13.28 -2.67 -13.18
CA ARG A 209 -13.51 -4.05 -13.60
C ARG A 209 -14.82 -4.58 -13.07
N LEU A 210 -15.06 -4.42 -11.77
CA LEU A 210 -16.30 -4.87 -11.13
C LEU A 210 -17.53 -4.12 -11.63
N ARG A 211 -17.46 -2.79 -11.82
CA ARG A 211 -18.58 -2.03 -12.38
C ARG A 211 -18.91 -2.42 -13.82
N GLN A 212 -17.88 -2.68 -14.62
CA GLN A 212 -18.04 -2.92 -16.06
C GLN A 212 -18.50 -4.34 -16.36
N TYR A 213 -18.01 -5.34 -15.63
CA TYR A 213 -18.19 -6.76 -15.98
C TYR A 213 -18.83 -7.59 -14.85
N GLY A 214 -19.05 -7.00 -13.68
CA GLY A 214 -19.63 -7.69 -12.54
C GLY A 214 -18.74 -8.81 -11.98
N PRO A 215 -19.34 -9.79 -11.27
CA PRO A 215 -18.60 -10.80 -10.53
C PRO A 215 -18.21 -12.03 -11.36
N LYS A 216 -18.42 -12.02 -12.68
CA LYS A 216 -18.06 -13.14 -13.57
C LYS A 216 -16.67 -12.93 -14.16
N VAL A 217 -15.95 -14.01 -14.45
CA VAL A 217 -14.72 -13.96 -15.27
C VAL A 217 -15.09 -13.59 -16.70
N VAL A 218 -14.31 -12.75 -17.37
CA VAL A 218 -14.53 -12.37 -18.76
C VAL A 218 -13.27 -12.50 -19.61
N LYS A 219 -13.46 -12.60 -20.93
CA LYS A 219 -12.35 -12.57 -21.90
C LYS A 219 -11.41 -11.40 -21.62
N GLY A 220 -10.12 -11.70 -21.59
CA GLY A 220 -9.05 -10.74 -21.37
C GLY A 220 -8.73 -10.46 -19.90
N ASP A 221 -9.45 -11.02 -18.94
CA ASP A 221 -8.99 -11.05 -17.55
C ASP A 221 -7.68 -11.82 -17.43
N LEU A 222 -6.90 -11.55 -16.39
CA LEU A 222 -5.64 -12.24 -16.17
C LEU A 222 -5.82 -13.30 -15.09
N ILE A 223 -5.34 -14.51 -15.33
CA ILE A 223 -5.29 -15.59 -14.33
C ILE A 223 -3.89 -16.19 -14.25
N GLN A 224 -3.60 -16.87 -13.14
CA GLN A 224 -2.39 -17.68 -13.03
C GLN A 224 -2.40 -18.78 -14.10
N SER A 225 -1.25 -18.97 -14.75
CA SER A 225 -1.00 -20.05 -15.69
C SER A 225 -0.38 -21.24 -14.95
N ASP A 226 -0.73 -22.45 -15.39
CA ASP A 226 -0.17 -23.70 -14.91
C ASP A 226 1.29 -23.94 -15.36
N ALA A 227 1.84 -23.05 -16.20
CA ALA A 227 3.21 -23.14 -16.67
C ALA A 227 4.20 -22.88 -15.51
N ILE A 228 5.06 -23.87 -15.23
CA ILE A 228 6.12 -23.75 -14.24
C ILE A 228 7.20 -22.84 -14.81
N THR A 229 7.46 -21.70 -14.17
CA THR A 229 8.67 -20.90 -14.43
C THR A 229 9.47 -20.77 -13.14
N ASP A 230 10.80 -20.86 -13.26
CA ASP A 230 11.73 -21.03 -12.13
C ASP A 230 11.66 -19.92 -11.05
N LYS A 231 11.04 -18.75 -11.31
CA LYS A 231 11.07 -17.61 -10.38
C LYS A 231 9.83 -16.71 -10.37
N SER A 232 8.74 -17.06 -11.06
CA SER A 232 7.51 -16.24 -11.06
C SER A 232 6.24 -17.03 -11.34
N ILE A 233 5.12 -16.58 -10.78
CA ILE A 233 3.80 -17.06 -11.20
C ILE A 233 3.61 -16.66 -12.67
N ALA A 234 3.55 -17.62 -13.59
CA ALA A 234 3.19 -17.34 -14.98
C ALA A 234 1.74 -16.84 -15.03
N VAL A 235 1.43 -15.86 -15.89
CA VAL A 235 0.07 -15.30 -16.02
C VAL A 235 -0.31 -15.26 -17.48
N LYS A 236 -1.57 -15.58 -17.76
CA LYS A 236 -2.17 -15.55 -19.10
C LYS A 236 -3.45 -14.73 -19.10
N ALA A 237 -3.81 -14.20 -20.27
CA ALA A 237 -5.13 -13.61 -20.50
C ALA A 237 -6.15 -14.72 -20.82
N VAL A 238 -7.33 -14.62 -20.24
CA VAL A 238 -8.42 -15.59 -20.38
C VAL A 238 -9.11 -15.45 -21.74
N THR A 239 -9.35 -16.57 -22.41
CA THR A 239 -10.17 -16.65 -23.64
C THR A 239 -11.67 -16.62 -23.34
N ALA A 240 -12.54 -16.48 -24.35
CA ALA A 240 -13.98 -16.47 -24.09
C ALA A 240 -14.46 -17.85 -23.59
N GLU A 241 -13.96 -18.90 -24.21
CA GLU A 241 -14.29 -20.29 -23.93
C GLU A 241 -13.82 -20.71 -22.52
N GLU A 242 -12.63 -20.26 -22.11
CA GLU A 242 -12.15 -20.46 -20.73
C GLU A 242 -12.99 -19.69 -19.71
N ALA A 243 -13.41 -18.45 -20.02
CA ALA A 243 -14.25 -17.67 -19.12
C ALA A 243 -15.60 -18.36 -18.88
N ASP A 244 -16.27 -18.81 -19.93
CA ASP A 244 -17.55 -19.51 -19.83
C ASP A 244 -17.41 -20.79 -18.99
N LYS A 245 -16.41 -21.62 -19.30
CA LYS A 245 -16.12 -22.83 -18.53
C LYS A 245 -15.83 -22.55 -17.05
N LEU A 246 -15.04 -21.52 -16.75
CA LEU A 246 -14.71 -21.15 -15.36
C LEU A 246 -15.96 -20.70 -14.60
N ASN A 247 -16.81 -19.88 -15.22
CA ASN A 247 -18.04 -19.39 -14.60
C ASN A 247 -19.09 -20.50 -14.38
N GLU A 248 -19.10 -21.55 -15.21
CA GLU A 248 -20.00 -22.71 -15.02
C GLU A 248 -19.48 -23.70 -13.96
N THR A 249 -18.16 -23.88 -13.89
CA THR A 249 -17.55 -24.90 -13.01
C THR A 249 -17.25 -24.40 -11.61
N ARG A 250 -17.17 -23.09 -11.40
CA ARG A 250 -16.78 -22.49 -10.13
C ARG A 250 -17.68 -21.32 -9.76
N GLU A 251 -18.33 -21.41 -8.61
CA GLU A 251 -19.07 -20.28 -8.04
C GLU A 251 -18.14 -19.09 -7.70
N ASP A 252 -16.88 -19.39 -7.38
CA ASP A 252 -15.88 -18.45 -6.89
C ASP A 252 -14.87 -17.99 -7.97
N ALA A 253 -15.20 -18.19 -9.25
CA ALA A 253 -14.28 -18.05 -10.38
C ALA A 253 -13.53 -16.71 -10.43
N LEU A 254 -14.16 -15.61 -9.98
CA LEU A 254 -13.56 -14.27 -9.95
C LEU A 254 -12.29 -14.20 -9.11
N SER A 255 -12.12 -15.07 -8.13
CA SER A 255 -10.91 -15.10 -7.30
C SER A 255 -9.64 -15.51 -8.01
N LEU A 256 -9.79 -16.17 -9.15
CA LEU A 256 -8.69 -16.50 -10.05
C LEU A 256 -8.18 -15.25 -10.76
N VAL A 257 -9.00 -14.21 -10.87
CA VAL A 257 -8.66 -12.98 -11.57
C VAL A 257 -7.60 -12.20 -10.79
N LEU A 258 -6.55 -11.84 -11.53
CA LEU A 258 -5.43 -11.05 -11.07
C LEU A 258 -5.49 -9.68 -11.73
N LEU A 259 -5.22 -8.64 -10.93
CA LEU A 259 -4.95 -7.31 -11.47
C LEU A 259 -3.48 -6.94 -11.22
N PRO A 260 -2.83 -6.28 -12.19
CA PRO A 260 -1.43 -5.93 -12.07
C PRO A 260 -1.26 -4.77 -11.09
N LEU A 261 -0.12 -4.73 -10.40
CA LEU A 261 0.39 -3.46 -9.88
C LEU A 261 1.13 -2.75 -11.03
N PRO A 262 0.69 -1.56 -11.48
CA PRO A 262 1.29 -0.93 -12.65
C PRO A 262 2.81 -0.73 -12.50
N GLY A 263 3.56 -1.22 -13.49
CA GLY A 263 5.02 -1.19 -13.52
C GLY A 263 5.54 -1.36 -14.95
N THR A 264 6.86 -1.37 -15.13
CA THR A 264 7.46 -1.37 -16.47
C THR A 264 7.38 -2.70 -17.21
N SER A 265 7.21 -3.81 -16.49
CA SER A 265 7.31 -5.18 -17.04
C SER A 265 6.14 -6.05 -16.59
N VAL A 266 4.91 -5.51 -16.62
CA VAL A 266 3.71 -6.21 -16.17
C VAL A 266 2.70 -6.34 -17.31
N MET A 267 2.10 -7.52 -17.43
CA MET A 267 0.99 -7.78 -18.34
C MET A 267 -0.27 -7.08 -17.82
N PHE A 268 -0.98 -6.38 -18.71
CA PHE A 268 -2.28 -5.77 -18.41
C PHE A 268 -3.41 -6.65 -18.96
N PRO A 269 -4.62 -6.58 -18.37
CA PRO A 269 -5.80 -7.25 -18.92
C PRO A 269 -6.00 -6.88 -20.39
N ALA A 270 -6.42 -7.85 -21.20
CA ALA A 270 -6.70 -7.67 -22.63
C ALA A 270 -8.13 -7.15 -22.91
N ASN A 271 -8.78 -6.56 -21.90
CA ASN A 271 -10.11 -5.95 -21.98
C ASN A 271 -10.06 -4.46 -21.57
N ALA A 272 -11.23 -3.81 -21.46
CA ALA A 272 -11.31 -2.37 -21.15
C ALA A 272 -10.72 -2.00 -19.77
N THR A 273 -10.47 -2.96 -18.87
CA THR A 273 -9.89 -2.69 -17.56
C THR A 273 -8.52 -2.02 -17.65
N LYS A 274 -7.74 -2.29 -18.71
CA LYS A 274 -6.45 -1.62 -18.94
C LYS A 274 -6.57 -0.10 -19.10
N GLU A 275 -7.73 0.39 -19.52
CA GLU A 275 -7.99 1.81 -19.76
C GLU A 275 -8.12 2.60 -18.45
N ALA A 276 -8.55 1.94 -17.36
CA ALA A 276 -8.52 2.52 -16.01
C ALA A 276 -7.08 2.85 -15.53
N CYS A 277 -6.05 2.35 -16.23
CA CYS A 277 -4.64 2.68 -16.03
C CYS A 277 -4.00 3.49 -17.17
N ALA A 278 -4.78 3.99 -18.14
CA ALA A 278 -4.25 4.78 -19.26
C ALA A 278 -3.53 6.07 -18.79
N GLU A 279 -3.90 6.60 -17.62
CA GLU A 279 -3.21 7.72 -16.96
C GLU A 279 -1.74 7.39 -16.63
N VAL A 280 -1.42 6.14 -16.28
CA VAL A 280 -0.06 5.71 -15.92
C VAL A 280 0.87 5.80 -17.12
N ARG A 281 0.40 5.38 -18.30
CA ARG A 281 1.18 5.41 -19.55
C ARG A 281 1.46 6.83 -20.03
N ARG A 282 0.51 7.76 -19.84
CA ARG A 282 0.68 9.17 -20.21
C ARG A 282 1.60 9.91 -19.24
N SER A 283 1.53 9.58 -17.95
CA SER A 283 2.38 10.19 -16.91
C SER A 283 3.81 9.67 -16.90
N TYR A 284 4.07 8.51 -17.51
CA TYR A 284 5.42 7.95 -17.67
C TYR A 284 6.22 8.72 -18.74
N ARG A 285 6.89 9.81 -18.36
CA ARG A 285 8.06 10.27 -19.10
C ARG A 285 9.25 9.40 -18.69
N PRO A 286 9.98 8.75 -19.62
CA PRO A 286 11.21 8.05 -19.27
C PRO A 286 12.22 9.09 -18.75
N LEU A 287 12.31 9.18 -17.42
CA LEU A 287 13.40 9.85 -16.73
C LEU A 287 14.74 9.28 -17.25
N LYS A 288 15.76 10.13 -17.42
CA LYS A 288 17.03 9.76 -18.07
C LYS A 288 17.63 8.48 -17.45
N LYS A 289 17.99 7.52 -18.32
CA LYS A 289 18.38 6.11 -18.06
C LYS A 289 19.36 5.83 -16.91
N ARG A 290 20.10 6.82 -16.39
CA ARG A 290 21.24 6.62 -15.47
C ARG A 290 20.84 6.34 -14.01
N ASN A 291 19.66 6.81 -13.57
CA ASN A 291 19.20 6.64 -12.18
C ASN A 291 18.00 5.67 -12.01
N LEU A 292 17.48 5.07 -13.09
CA LEU A 292 16.32 4.15 -13.06
C LEU A 292 16.63 2.66 -13.00
N LYS A 293 17.72 2.17 -13.61
CA LYS A 293 18.36 0.97 -13.04
C LYS A 293 18.67 1.33 -11.58
N SER A 294 18.78 0.47 -10.60
CA SER A 294 18.76 0.88 -9.17
C SER A 294 17.40 1.33 -8.61
N ILE A 295 16.66 2.32 -9.15
CA ILE A 295 15.31 2.66 -8.60
C ILE A 295 14.30 1.58 -8.98
N LEU A 296 14.14 1.30 -10.27
CA LEU A 296 13.29 0.20 -10.75
C LEU A 296 13.91 -1.15 -10.41
N THR A 297 15.25 -1.29 -10.48
CA THR A 297 15.90 -2.56 -10.12
C THR A 297 15.67 -2.91 -8.64
N LYS A 298 15.70 -1.94 -7.71
CA LYS A 298 15.38 -2.20 -6.29
C LYS A 298 13.88 -2.32 -6.01
N ILE A 299 13.00 -1.64 -6.77
CA ILE A 299 11.54 -1.91 -6.72
C ILE A 299 11.26 -3.35 -7.19
N VAL A 300 11.94 -3.82 -8.24
CA VAL A 300 11.85 -5.17 -8.79
C VAL A 300 12.41 -6.23 -7.81
N PHE A 301 13.38 -5.89 -6.96
CA PHE A 301 13.94 -6.82 -5.95
C PHE A 301 13.16 -6.86 -4.62
N VAL A 302 12.27 -5.90 -4.33
CA VAL A 302 11.38 -5.96 -3.15
C VAL A 302 10.02 -6.59 -3.50
N ASP A 303 9.73 -6.77 -4.80
CA ASP A 303 8.42 -7.21 -5.27
C ASP A 303 8.53 -8.48 -6.11
N ALA A 304 8.82 -9.60 -5.43
CA ALA A 304 8.52 -10.94 -5.99
C ALA A 304 7.00 -11.22 -6.01
N GLY A 305 6.14 -10.20 -5.89
CA GLY A 305 4.67 -10.27 -5.92
C GLY A 305 4.04 -9.12 -6.70
N THR A 306 4.48 -8.88 -7.96
CA THR A 306 3.97 -7.79 -8.85
C THR A 306 2.49 -7.88 -9.24
N ARG A 307 1.73 -8.81 -8.63
CA ARG A 307 0.35 -9.16 -8.99
C ARG A 307 -0.42 -9.52 -7.73
N ARG A 308 -1.68 -9.09 -7.67
CA ARG A 308 -2.55 -9.30 -6.52
C ARG A 308 -3.90 -9.84 -6.99
N HIS A 309 -4.43 -10.83 -6.28
CA HIS A 309 -5.79 -11.34 -6.50
C HIS A 309 -6.80 -10.21 -6.34
N GLU A 310 -7.76 -10.13 -7.26
CA GLU A 310 -8.83 -9.13 -7.23
C GLU A 310 -9.76 -9.35 -6.04
N MET A 311 -9.96 -10.60 -5.64
CA MET A 311 -10.76 -10.99 -4.49
C MET A 311 -9.89 -11.63 -3.39
N CYS A 312 -10.28 -11.41 -2.14
CA CYS A 312 -9.85 -12.19 -0.99
C CYS A 312 -11.05 -12.97 -0.45
N PHE A 313 -10.80 -14.17 0.05
CA PHE A 313 -11.78 -14.91 0.83
C PHE A 313 -11.46 -14.80 2.32
N ALA A 314 -12.51 -14.89 3.14
CA ALA A 314 -12.45 -14.89 4.59
C ALA A 314 -12.17 -16.29 5.14
#